data_AF-A0A498F4B1-F1
#
_entry.id   AF-A0A498F4B1-F1
#
_cell.length_a   1.000
_cell.length_b   1.000
_cell.length_c   1.000
_cell.angle_alpha   90.00
_cell.angle_beta   90.00
_cell.angle_gamma   90.00
#
_symmetry.space_group_name_H-M   'P 1'
#
loop_
_entity.id
_entity.type
_entity.pdbx_description
1 polymer ?
#
loop_
_entity_poly.entity_id
_entity_poly.type
_entity_poly.pdbx_seq_one_letter_code
_entity_poly.pdbx_strand_id
1 'polypeptide(L)'
;MNAVRFEISIPKFLMAQTLGKVSDWFLFGPLSGLGLTDLPKRELPGEKWVRLAPIASGICGSDVAMITFTSSPQFEPFASFPAVPGHETVARVVEVGKEVEKWKEGDRVVVDPVVP
;
A
#
# COMPACT_ATOMS: atom_id res chain seq x y z
N MET A 1 -13.32 -3.31 -4.73
CA MET A 1 -12.30 -2.51 -5.43
C MET A 1 -10.99 -3.27 -5.44
N ASN A 2 -10.35 -3.40 -6.60
CA ASN A 2 -9.07 -4.09 -6.73
C ASN A 2 -7.96 -3.31 -6.02
N ALA A 3 -7.14 -4.01 -5.24
CA ALA A 3 -5.97 -3.47 -4.58
C ALA A 3 -4.81 -4.48 -4.61
N VAL A 4 -3.59 -3.97 -4.70
CA VAL A 4 -2.39 -4.77 -4.42
C VAL A 4 -2.26 -4.83 -2.90
N ARG A 5 -2.34 -6.02 -2.31
CA ARG A 5 -2.28 -6.25 -0.86
C ARG A 5 -1.07 -7.10 -0.53
N PHE A 6 -0.35 -6.69 0.50
CA PHE A 6 0.74 -7.43 1.08
C PHE A 6 0.25 -8.14 2.36
N GLU A 7 0.52 -9.44 2.43
CA GLU A 7 0.21 -10.28 3.58
C GLU A 7 1.46 -11.01 4.09
N ILE A 8 1.69 -10.92 5.40
CA ILE A 8 2.76 -11.67 6.04
C ILE A 8 2.29 -13.09 6.30
N SER A 9 3.09 -14.05 5.85
CA SER A 9 2.93 -15.46 6.15
C SER A 9 4.29 -16.01 6.57
N ILE A 10 4.41 -16.47 7.82
CA ILE A 10 5.67 -17.02 8.35
C ILE A 10 6.22 -18.14 7.44
N PRO A 11 5.43 -19.10 6.96
CA PRO A 11 5.91 -20.09 5.99
C PRO A 11 6.46 -19.47 4.70
N LYS A 12 5.74 -18.51 4.08
CA LYS A 12 6.21 -17.84 2.86
C LYS A 12 7.49 -17.05 3.10
N PHE A 13 7.58 -16.33 4.22
CA PHE A 13 8.79 -15.62 4.63
C PHE A 13 10.00 -16.55 4.71
N LEU A 14 9.88 -17.66 5.45
CA LEU A 14 10.99 -18.62 5.59
C LEU A 14 11.40 -19.23 4.24
N MET A 15 10.42 -19.57 3.40
CA MET A 15 10.68 -20.09 2.05
C MET A 15 11.34 -19.03 1.15
N ALA A 16 10.85 -17.79 1.18
CA ALA A 16 11.38 -16.68 0.40
C ALA A 16 12.83 -16.34 0.80
N GLN A 17 13.11 -16.24 2.10
CA GLN A 17 14.47 -15.98 2.63
C GLN A 17 15.48 -17.10 2.29
N THR A 18 14.98 -18.32 2.07
CA THR A 18 15.83 -19.48 1.73
C THR A 18 16.04 -19.56 0.21
N LEU A 19 14.94 -19.61 -0.55
CA LEU A 19 14.97 -19.80 -2.01
C LEU A 19 15.39 -18.52 -2.76
N GLY A 20 15.17 -17.35 -2.17
CA GLY A 20 15.60 -16.06 -2.71
C GLY A 20 17.12 -15.95 -2.86
N LYS A 21 17.90 -16.70 -2.09
CA LYS A 21 19.37 -16.79 -2.25
C LYS A 21 19.80 -17.46 -3.56
N VAL A 22 18.88 -18.21 -4.19
CA VAL A 22 19.11 -18.90 -5.47
C VAL A 22 18.57 -18.06 -6.63
N SER A 23 17.41 -17.43 -6.45
CA SER A 23 16.78 -16.59 -7.47
C SER A 23 15.81 -15.59 -6.88
N ASP A 24 15.91 -14.33 -7.33
CA ASP A 24 15.00 -13.24 -6.99
C ASP A 24 13.55 -13.53 -7.38
N TRP A 25 13.30 -14.46 -8.31
CA TRP A 25 11.94 -14.89 -8.65
C TRP A 25 11.14 -15.35 -7.43
N PHE A 26 11.79 -15.95 -6.44
CA PHE A 26 11.11 -16.36 -5.22
C PHE A 26 10.75 -15.16 -4.33
N LEU A 27 11.51 -14.06 -4.38
CA LEU A 27 11.24 -12.85 -3.61
C LEU A 27 10.17 -11.97 -4.27
N PHE A 28 10.19 -11.81 -5.59
CA PHE A 28 9.24 -10.96 -6.33
C PHE A 28 8.02 -11.71 -6.89
N GLY A 29 8.04 -13.04 -6.82
CA GLY A 29 6.99 -13.91 -7.35
C GLY A 29 6.01 -14.39 -6.27
N PRO A 30 5.60 -15.68 -6.30
CA PRO A 30 4.53 -16.19 -5.44
C PRO A 30 4.79 -16.12 -3.92
N LEU A 31 6.04 -16.04 -3.48
CA LEU A 31 6.39 -15.96 -2.05
C LEU A 31 6.57 -14.52 -1.56
N SER A 32 6.46 -13.52 -2.42
CA SER A 32 6.56 -12.09 -2.08
C SER A 32 5.54 -11.61 -1.05
N GLY A 33 4.45 -12.37 -0.83
CA GLY A 33 3.33 -11.93 -0.01
C GLY A 33 2.42 -10.90 -0.69
N LEU A 34 2.76 -10.44 -1.91
CA LEU A 34 1.90 -9.58 -2.71
C LEU A 34 0.83 -10.39 -3.46
N GLY A 35 -0.39 -9.85 -3.48
CA GLY A 35 -1.47 -10.37 -4.30
C GLY A 35 -2.44 -9.26 -4.72
N LEU A 36 -3.07 -9.44 -5.89
CA LEU A 36 -4.21 -8.64 -6.30
C LEU A 36 -5.46 -9.18 -5.61
N THR A 37 -6.14 -8.34 -4.85
CA THR A 37 -7.31 -8.71 -4.07
C THR A 37 -8.45 -7.72 -4.29
N ASP A 38 -9.69 -8.18 -4.13
CA ASP A 38 -10.86 -7.29 -4.13
C ASP A 38 -11.22 -6.91 -2.69
N LEU A 39 -11.19 -5.60 -2.39
CA LEU A 39 -11.53 -5.04 -1.08
C LEU A 39 -12.92 -4.40 -1.10
N PRO A 40 -13.70 -4.48 -0.01
CA PRO A 40 -14.98 -3.81 0.07
C PRO A 40 -14.78 -2.29 -0.02
N LYS A 41 -15.70 -1.61 -0.73
CA LYS A 41 -15.76 -0.15 -0.70
C LYS A 41 -16.20 0.26 0.72
N ARG A 42 -15.42 1.11 1.37
CA ARG A 42 -15.74 1.67 2.70
C ARG A 42 -16.35 3.06 2.55
N GLU A 43 -17.22 3.47 3.46
CA GLU A 43 -17.68 4.86 3.56
C GLU A 43 -16.54 5.80 3.97
N LEU A 44 -16.75 7.11 3.83
CA LEU A 44 -15.78 8.09 4.32
C LEU A 44 -15.65 7.97 5.85
N PRO A 45 -14.44 7.91 6.42
CA PRO A 45 -14.27 7.79 7.87
C PRO A 45 -14.77 9.01 8.67
N GLY A 46 -14.98 10.16 8.02
CA GLY A 46 -15.52 11.36 8.65
C GLY A 46 -15.70 12.52 7.67
N GLU A 47 -16.31 13.60 8.14
CA GLU A 47 -16.77 14.72 7.29
C GLU A 47 -15.63 15.57 6.69
N LYS A 48 -14.39 15.44 7.21
CA LYS A 48 -13.19 16.10 6.66
C LYS A 48 -12.37 15.22 5.72
N TRP A 49 -12.83 14.01 5.42
CA TRP A 49 -12.11 13.06 4.58
C TRP A 49 -12.42 13.28 3.09
N VAL A 50 -11.46 12.93 2.25
CA VAL A 50 -11.63 12.87 0.79
C VAL A 50 -11.37 11.45 0.31
N ARG A 51 -12.19 10.96 -0.63
CA ARG A 51 -11.89 9.72 -1.35
C ARG A 51 -11.11 10.05 -2.60
N LEU A 52 -10.05 9.29 -2.79
CA LEU A 52 -9.18 9.40 -3.95
C LEU A 52 -9.31 8.15 -4.83
N ALA A 53 -9.32 8.35 -6.15
CA ALA A 53 -9.09 7.33 -7.15
C ALA A 53 -7.64 7.45 -7.64
N PRO A 54 -6.75 6.52 -7.25
CA PRO A 54 -5.36 6.54 -7.72
C PRO A 54 -5.27 6.51 -9.24
N ILE A 55 -4.39 7.35 -9.80
CA ILE A 55 -4.04 7.38 -11.23
C ILE A 55 -2.74 6.63 -11.44
N ALA A 56 -1.76 6.90 -10.58
CA ALA A 56 -0.46 6.25 -10.56
C ALA A 56 0.12 6.27 -9.14
N SER A 57 0.91 5.25 -8.81
CA SER A 57 1.76 5.23 -7.61
C SER A 57 3.17 4.82 -8.01
N GLY A 58 4.17 5.53 -7.47
CA GLY A 58 5.56 5.10 -7.51
C GLY A 58 5.79 3.83 -6.67
N ILE A 59 6.92 3.19 -6.93
CA ILE A 59 7.45 2.06 -6.16
C ILE A 59 8.73 2.56 -5.49
N CYS A 60 8.74 2.61 -4.17
CA CYS A 60 9.88 3.08 -3.39
C CYS A 60 10.79 1.91 -2.98
N GLY A 61 12.00 2.23 -2.53
CA GLY A 61 12.90 1.23 -1.92
C GLY A 61 12.30 0.54 -0.69
N SER A 62 11.39 1.19 0.04
CA SER A 62 10.66 0.61 1.16
C SER A 62 9.64 -0.45 0.72
N ASP A 63 8.98 -0.25 -0.43
CA ASP A 63 8.08 -1.25 -1.01
C ASP A 63 8.89 -2.49 -1.46
N VAL A 64 10.07 -2.27 -2.05
CA VAL A 64 10.99 -3.35 -2.41
C VAL A 64 11.46 -4.09 -1.15
N ALA A 65 11.90 -3.37 -0.12
CA ALA A 65 12.36 -3.97 1.13
C ALA A 65 11.26 -4.78 1.83
N MET A 66 10.00 -4.35 1.73
CA MET A 66 8.84 -5.07 2.26
C MET A 66 8.67 -6.43 1.58
N ILE A 67 8.74 -6.49 0.23
CA ILE A 67 8.51 -7.73 -0.52
C ILE A 67 9.71 -8.66 -0.55
N THR A 68 10.92 -8.12 -0.38
CA THR A 68 12.14 -8.92 -0.19
C THR A 68 12.36 -9.31 1.28
N PHE A 69 11.46 -8.92 2.19
CA PHE A 69 11.55 -9.19 3.63
C PHE A 69 12.87 -8.71 4.28
N THR A 70 13.41 -7.59 3.78
CA THR A 70 14.63 -6.95 4.28
C THR A 70 14.35 -5.70 5.10
N SER A 71 13.09 -5.28 5.20
CA SER A 71 12.66 -4.23 6.12
C SER A 71 13.08 -4.57 7.55
N SER A 72 13.67 -3.59 8.24
CA SER A 72 14.08 -3.77 9.64
C SER A 72 12.85 -4.12 10.49
N PRO A 73 12.93 -5.13 11.39
CA PRO A 73 11.88 -5.42 12.37
C PRO A 73 11.51 -4.21 13.25
N GLN A 74 12.39 -3.21 13.35
CA GLN A 74 12.12 -1.96 14.06
C GLN A 74 10.96 -1.15 13.44
N PHE A 75 10.61 -1.42 12.17
CA PHE A 75 9.46 -0.81 11.51
C PHE A 75 8.15 -1.60 11.71
N GLU A 76 8.20 -2.79 12.32
CA GLU A 76 7.02 -3.62 12.60
C GLU A 76 5.94 -2.89 13.42
N PRO A 77 6.26 -2.06 14.45
CA PRO A 77 5.23 -1.32 15.20
C PRO A 77 4.51 -0.26 14.37
N PHE A 78 5.09 0.15 13.24
CA PHE A 78 4.56 1.20 12.36
C PHE A 78 3.84 0.63 11.14
N ALA A 79 3.83 -0.69 10.97
CA ALA A 79 3.18 -1.35 9.86
C ALA A 79 1.94 -2.12 10.34
N SER A 80 0.79 -1.83 9.74
CA SER A 80 -0.42 -2.63 9.94
C SER A 80 -0.51 -3.67 8.84
N PHE A 81 -0.44 -4.95 9.20
CA PHE A 81 -0.64 -6.06 8.28
C PHE A 81 -2.04 -6.66 8.47
N PRO A 82 -2.75 -6.97 7.38
CA PRO A 82 -2.35 -6.81 5.98
C PRO A 82 -2.28 -5.34 5.51
N ALA A 83 -1.36 -5.04 4.59
CA ALA A 83 -1.13 -3.68 4.11
C ALA A 83 -1.49 -3.52 2.62
N VAL A 84 -1.88 -2.31 2.22
CA VAL A 84 -1.93 -1.89 0.81
C VAL A 84 -0.80 -0.86 0.63
N PRO A 85 0.31 -1.20 -0.05
CA PRO A 85 1.39 -0.25 -0.30
C PRO A 85 0.95 0.87 -1.26
N GLY A 86 1.74 1.93 -1.31
CA GLY A 86 1.50 3.10 -2.16
C GLY A 86 1.50 4.41 -1.38
N HIS A 87 2.71 4.93 -1.14
CA HIS A 87 2.92 6.23 -0.47
C HIS A 87 3.46 7.31 -1.44
N GLU A 88 3.62 6.96 -2.71
CA GLU A 88 4.06 7.87 -3.79
C GLU A 88 2.93 8.07 -4.80
N THR A 89 1.75 8.49 -4.35
CA THR A 89 0.51 8.42 -5.13
C THR A 89 0.04 9.76 -5.71
N VAL A 90 -0.29 9.76 -6.99
CA VAL A 90 -1.09 10.80 -7.66
C VAL A 90 -2.50 10.28 -7.89
N ALA A 91 -3.51 11.06 -7.53
CA ALA A 91 -4.91 10.62 -7.58
C ALA A 91 -5.87 11.73 -8.03
N ARG A 92 -7.09 11.32 -8.35
CA ARG A 92 -8.24 12.21 -8.56
C ARG A 92 -9.18 12.15 -7.36
N VAL A 93 -9.68 13.29 -6.90
CA VAL A 93 -10.73 13.36 -5.89
C VAL A 93 -12.04 12.87 -6.50
N VAL A 94 -12.71 11.91 -5.85
CA VAL A 94 -13.97 11.29 -6.33
C VAL A 94 -15.12 11.35 -5.33
N GLU A 95 -14.85 11.81 -4.11
CA GLU A 95 -15.85 12.05 -3.07
C GLU A 95 -15.23 13.00 -2.03
N VAL A 96 -15.99 13.98 -1.55
CA VAL A 96 -15.55 14.88 -0.48
C VAL A 96 -16.56 14.84 0.67
N GLY A 97 -16.05 14.82 1.91
CA GLY A 97 -16.89 15.00 3.09
C GLY A 97 -17.42 16.42 3.22
N LYS A 98 -18.46 16.62 4.04
CA LYS A 98 -19.20 17.90 4.10
C LYS A 98 -18.39 19.08 4.64
N GLU A 99 -17.32 18.81 5.39
CA GLU A 99 -16.45 19.82 6.00
C GLU A 99 -15.16 20.05 5.19
N VAL A 100 -15.05 19.50 3.98
CA VAL A 100 -13.91 19.71 3.08
C VAL A 100 -14.14 20.97 2.24
N GLU A 101 -13.34 22.01 2.47
CA GLU A 101 -13.45 23.28 1.72
C GLU A 101 -12.38 23.42 0.63
N LYS A 102 -11.21 22.78 0.82
CA LYS A 102 -10.03 22.97 -0.04
C LYS A 102 -10.11 22.25 -1.39
N TRP A 103 -10.87 21.16 -1.44
CA TRP A 103 -10.86 20.22 -2.58
C TRP A 103 -12.27 19.98 -3.07
N LYS A 104 -12.39 19.69 -4.37
CA LYS A 104 -13.65 19.25 -5.01
C LYS A 104 -13.43 18.00 -5.85
N GLU A 105 -14.52 17.29 -6.12
CA GLU A 105 -14.51 16.16 -7.06
C GLU A 105 -13.93 16.58 -8.42
N GLY A 106 -13.07 15.73 -8.97
CA GLY A 106 -12.35 15.98 -10.21
C GLY A 106 -10.96 16.59 -10.03
N ASP A 107 -10.65 17.18 -8.87
CA ASP A 107 -9.30 17.73 -8.61
C ASP A 107 -8.23 16.64 -8.67
N ARG A 108 -7.04 17.00 -9.16
CA ARG A 108 -5.86 16.12 -9.17
C ARG A 108 -4.95 16.51 -8.02
N VAL A 109 -4.61 15.53 -7.19
CA VAL A 109 -3.83 15.72 -5.97
C VAL A 109 -2.65 14.74 -5.88
N VAL A 110 -1.65 15.11 -5.10
CA VAL A 110 -0.59 14.22 -4.61
C VAL A 110 -0.84 13.98 -3.13
N VAL A 111 -0.64 12.74 -2.67
CA VAL A 111 -0.78 12.39 -1.25
C VAL A 111 0.55 12.61 -0.57
N ASP A 112 0.56 13.40 0.51
CA ASP A 112 1.69 13.46 1.43
C ASP A 112 1.58 12.26 2.39
N PRO A 113 2.53 11.31 2.37
CA PRO A 113 2.48 10.15 3.23
C PRO A 113 2.94 10.45 4.66
N VAL A 114 3.47 11.65 4.93
CA VAL A 114 3.92 12.06 6.25
C VAL A 114 2.81 12.88 6.90
N VAL A 115 2.23 12.35 7.98
CA VAL A 115 1.40 13.15 8.88
C VAL A 115 2.37 13.83 9.87
N PRO A 116 2.45 15.17 9.90
CA PRO A 116 3.30 15.90 10.85
C PRO A 116 2.84 15.73 12.31
#